data_AF-S4R8Q4-F1
#
_entry.id   AF-S4R8Q4-F1
#
_cell.length_a   1.000
_cell.length_b   1.000
_cell.length_c   1.000
_cell.angle_alpha   90.00
_cell.angle_beta   90.00
_cell.angle_gamma   90.00
#
_symmetry.space_group_name_H-M   'P 1'
#
loop_
_entity.id
_entity.type
_entity.pdbx_description
1 polymer ?
#
loop_
_entity_poly.entity_id
_entity_poly.type
_entity_poly.pdbx_seq_one_letter_code
_entity_poly.pdbx_strand_id
1 'polypeptide(L)'
;GRAVDHVDSLIEEWFPGLLEPHDGSESSAALLHQWAGLGPADDAQPPCVRLAALQDIAESGERVAPAMPRERIPIAQLAPDVVLADVPDHLQLDLSSFSLEQSAEHLLGEGGFGSVYRALYGGDQVAVKIFNKHISQTHPHRLMRQELAVLSRSRHPSLVSLLAVGLRPRVLVMELAPRGSLAGVMEREGELHRTLKHRIALHVAHGLRFLHASMIIYRDLKPDNVLLFTLQPNAAVIAKIADYGIARHCCTMGMVSPDGTPGYRAPEVVKGGVMYDQQADVYAFGLLLYDLLTGGRRIVEGLRYPHEFDELASSGKLPDPVTYYGCSPWPDVQELIAACLQPEPQHRPAASQHHSRKACSNGSLLDRVCNKETSSASNMVCSKHLTAAHASYPSDETTAGVELCCLDLTGKVLHREVLPDQRVLSLCSAEVNKRQWVLAGTRSGRVWVVSAAPERSRHSLHCLSEPVTALIFVAAYQNASAVLAGTANGTLAVFVVNSLETPGCVVNTVHGVGSPGRPVTCLTVAPSAPLDRTVWGACGTQLFALSNNLQVAKVIETTPMGRRGAVPGSSVACMAVGKQVFTATEGT
;
A
#
# COMPACT_ATOMS: atom_id res chain seq x y z
N GLY A 1 1.38 8.94 39.50
CA GLY A 1 1.34 8.75 38.04
C GLY A 1 0.14 7.95 37.60
N ARG A 2 0.35 6.69 37.18
CA ARG A 2 -0.65 5.89 36.42
C ARG A 2 -2.09 5.90 36.97
N ALA A 3 -2.27 5.72 38.28
CA ALA A 3 -3.62 5.74 38.87
C ALA A 3 -4.31 7.08 38.66
N VAL A 4 -3.59 8.20 38.84
CA VAL A 4 -4.08 9.56 38.63
C VAL A 4 -4.40 9.78 37.14
N ASP A 5 -3.50 9.37 36.24
CA ASP A 5 -3.71 9.52 34.79
C ASP A 5 -4.95 8.74 34.30
N HIS A 6 -5.22 7.56 34.87
CA HIS A 6 -6.43 6.77 34.59
C HIS A 6 -7.71 7.42 35.15
N VAL A 7 -7.66 7.92 36.39
CA VAL A 7 -8.81 8.61 37.01
C VAL A 7 -9.15 9.88 36.22
N ASP A 8 -8.16 10.68 35.86
CA ASP A 8 -8.35 11.88 35.06
C ASP A 8 -8.98 11.54 33.69
N SER A 9 -8.49 10.49 33.03
CA SER A 9 -9.05 10.02 31.75
C SER A 9 -10.50 9.54 31.89
N LEU A 10 -10.81 8.79 32.95
CA LEU A 10 -12.16 8.32 33.24
C LEU A 10 -13.15 9.48 33.46
N ILE A 11 -12.73 10.48 34.25
CA ILE A 11 -13.57 11.64 34.54
C ILE A 11 -13.83 12.44 33.26
N GLU A 12 -12.79 12.68 32.44
CA GLU A 12 -12.93 13.40 31.16
C GLU A 12 -13.97 12.77 30.24
N GLU A 13 -13.97 11.45 30.16
CA GLU A 13 -14.74 10.73 29.17
C GLU A 13 -16.16 10.40 29.65
N TRP A 14 -16.29 9.97 30.90
CA TRP A 14 -17.56 9.43 31.43
C TRP A 14 -18.27 10.41 32.36
N PHE A 15 -17.54 11.37 32.92
CA PHE A 15 -18.06 12.34 33.88
C PHE A 15 -17.58 13.78 33.62
N PRO A 16 -17.64 14.28 32.36
CA PRO A 16 -17.04 15.57 32.01
C PRO A 16 -17.58 16.74 32.85
N GLY A 17 -18.86 16.67 33.27
CA GLY A 17 -19.49 17.66 34.15
C GLY A 17 -18.89 17.79 35.55
N LEU A 18 -17.99 16.89 35.97
CA LEU A 18 -17.24 17.04 37.24
C LEU A 18 -16.05 18.00 37.11
N LEU A 19 -15.58 18.26 35.89
CA LEU A 19 -14.44 19.13 35.60
C LEU A 19 -14.86 20.57 35.28
N GLU A 20 -16.13 20.78 34.90
CA GLU A 20 -16.66 22.07 34.48
C GLU A 20 -17.57 22.70 35.55
N PRO A 21 -17.65 24.05 35.61
CA PRO A 21 -18.65 24.76 36.43
C PRO A 21 -20.08 24.38 36.03
N HIS A 22 -20.95 24.16 37.01
CA HIS A 22 -22.30 23.61 36.78
C HIS A 22 -23.21 24.46 35.87
N ASP A 23 -22.91 25.76 35.68
CA ASP A 23 -23.81 26.74 35.01
C ASP A 23 -23.12 27.65 33.97
N GLY A 24 -21.87 27.38 33.57
CA GLY A 24 -21.14 28.25 32.62
C GLY A 24 -20.86 29.68 33.10
N SER A 25 -21.22 30.01 34.35
CA SER A 25 -20.83 31.27 34.99
C SER A 25 -19.42 31.14 35.58
N GLU A 26 -18.59 32.17 35.38
CA GLU A 26 -17.22 32.27 35.93
C GLU A 26 -17.17 32.21 37.48
N SER A 27 -18.32 32.19 38.15
CA SER A 27 -18.48 32.20 39.60
C SER A 27 -18.68 30.80 40.22
N SER A 28 -18.92 29.75 39.45
CA SER A 28 -19.13 28.39 39.98
C SER A 28 -17.82 27.59 39.90
N ALA A 29 -17.36 27.04 41.04
CA ALA A 29 -16.12 26.28 41.09
C ALA A 29 -16.33 24.85 40.55
N ALA A 30 -15.30 24.28 39.90
CA ALA A 30 -15.31 22.86 39.51
C ALA A 30 -15.62 21.97 40.72
N LEU A 31 -16.47 20.96 40.54
CA LEU A 31 -16.94 20.07 41.61
C LEU A 31 -15.81 19.19 42.18
N LEU A 32 -14.80 18.90 41.37
CA LEU A 32 -13.68 18.06 41.77
C LEU A 32 -12.51 18.90 42.30
N HIS A 33 -12.18 18.72 43.59
CA HIS A 33 -11.02 19.34 44.21
C HIS A 33 -9.97 18.29 44.58
N GLN A 34 -8.77 18.44 44.03
CA GLN A 34 -7.64 17.55 44.29
C GLN A 34 -6.76 18.12 45.41
N TRP A 35 -6.49 17.30 46.43
CA TRP A 35 -5.73 17.67 47.63
C TRP A 35 -4.59 16.69 47.88
N ALA A 36 -3.44 17.20 48.32
CA ALA A 36 -2.33 16.40 48.83
C ALA A 36 -2.23 16.58 50.36
N GLY A 37 -2.09 15.47 51.09
CA GLY A 37 -1.89 15.48 52.55
C GLY A 37 -0.45 15.85 52.91
N LEU A 38 -0.27 16.65 53.96
CA LEU A 38 1.03 17.17 54.42
C LEU A 38 1.57 16.46 55.67
N GLY A 39 0.91 15.40 56.15
CA GLY A 39 1.26 14.67 57.39
C GLY A 39 0.99 13.16 57.30
N PRO A 40 1.38 12.39 58.34
CA PRO A 40 1.16 10.94 58.39
C PRO A 40 -0.34 10.60 58.37
N ALA A 41 -0.69 9.46 57.77
CA ALA A 41 -2.08 9.05 57.54
C ALA A 41 -2.88 8.78 58.83
N ASP A 42 -2.22 8.70 59.99
CA ASP A 42 -2.82 8.37 61.29
C ASP A 42 -3.44 9.59 62.01
N ASP A 43 -3.22 10.81 61.53
CA ASP A 43 -3.91 12.00 62.05
C ASP A 43 -5.37 12.03 61.60
N ALA A 44 -6.28 12.36 62.52
CA ALA A 44 -7.73 12.39 62.23
C ALA A 44 -8.12 13.43 61.15
N GLN A 45 -7.31 14.50 60.98
CA GLN A 45 -7.41 15.49 59.91
C GLN A 45 -6.02 16.05 59.58
N PRO A 46 -5.25 15.40 58.69
CA PRO A 46 -3.94 15.92 58.31
C PRO A 46 -4.11 17.25 57.53
N PRO A 47 -3.20 18.23 57.73
CA PRO A 47 -3.20 19.44 56.91
C PRO A 47 -3.06 19.08 55.44
N CYS A 48 -3.79 19.78 54.57
CA CYS A 48 -3.83 19.49 53.14
C CYS A 48 -3.56 20.73 52.30
N VAL A 49 -3.02 20.52 51.10
CA VAL A 49 -2.75 21.56 50.11
C VAL A 49 -3.43 21.22 48.79
N ARG A 50 -3.98 22.22 48.10
CA ARG A 50 -4.57 22.01 46.77
C ARG A 50 -3.49 21.65 45.77
N LEU A 51 -3.78 20.66 44.92
CA LEU A 51 -2.83 20.23 43.88
C LEU A 51 -2.45 21.38 42.94
N ALA A 52 -3.40 22.27 42.61
CA ALA A 52 -3.16 23.47 41.81
C ALA A 52 -2.08 24.38 42.44
N ALA A 53 -2.09 24.54 43.77
CA ALA A 53 -1.07 25.33 44.45
C ALA A 53 0.31 24.66 44.38
N LEU A 54 0.37 23.32 44.46
CA LEU A 54 1.62 22.59 44.26
C LEU A 54 2.15 22.72 42.82
N GLN A 55 1.25 22.78 41.83
CA GLN A 55 1.62 23.03 40.43
C GLN A 55 2.20 24.43 40.25
N ASP A 56 1.58 25.46 40.85
CA ASP A 56 2.10 26.84 40.81
C ASP A 56 3.49 26.96 41.47
N ILE A 57 3.70 26.30 42.61
CA ILE A 57 5.02 26.24 43.27
C ILE A 57 6.03 25.49 42.40
N ALA A 58 5.63 24.36 41.81
CA ALA A 58 6.50 23.62 40.90
C ALA A 58 6.86 24.45 39.66
N GLU A 59 5.98 25.33 39.18
CA GLU A 59 6.28 26.23 38.06
C GLU A 59 7.27 27.34 38.42
N SER A 60 7.23 27.86 39.66
CA SER A 60 8.15 28.92 40.11
C SER A 60 9.62 28.46 40.24
N GLY A 61 9.86 27.15 40.12
CA GLY A 61 11.19 26.56 40.28
C GLY A 61 11.43 26.03 41.69
N GLU A 62 10.53 26.30 42.63
CA GLU A 62 10.60 25.77 43.98
C GLU A 62 10.38 24.25 43.98
N ARG A 63 11.21 23.53 44.74
CA ARG A 63 11.15 22.07 44.87
C ARG A 63 10.49 21.63 46.17
N VAL A 64 10.08 22.57 47.01
CA VAL A 64 9.61 22.36 48.37
C VAL A 64 8.35 23.19 48.60
N ALA A 65 7.31 22.57 49.14
CA ALA A 65 6.08 23.24 49.54
C ALA A 65 6.14 23.62 51.04
N PRO A 66 5.55 24.75 51.45
CA PRO A 66 5.38 25.07 52.86
C PRO A 66 4.34 24.12 53.47
N ALA A 67 4.73 23.36 54.50
CA ALA A 67 3.79 22.50 55.24
C ALA A 67 3.24 23.20 56.48
N MET A 68 4.08 24.01 57.13
CA MET A 68 3.83 24.86 58.31
C MET A 68 4.72 26.12 58.17
N PRO A 69 4.53 27.18 58.97
CA PRO A 69 5.34 28.42 58.87
C PRO A 69 6.87 28.24 58.96
N ARG A 70 7.36 27.07 59.41
CA ARG A 70 8.79 26.75 59.59
C ARG A 70 9.25 25.44 58.96
N GLU A 71 8.37 24.72 58.25
CA GLU A 71 8.68 23.39 57.70
C GLU A 71 8.44 23.37 56.19
N ARG A 72 9.42 22.84 55.45
CA ARG A 72 9.42 22.74 54.00
C ARG A 72 9.51 21.26 53.61
N ILE A 73 8.55 20.77 52.84
CA ILE A 73 8.51 19.37 52.39
C ILE A 73 8.78 19.32 50.88
N PRO A 74 9.67 18.45 50.38
CA PRO A 74 9.88 18.28 48.95
C PRO A 74 8.57 17.95 48.21
N ILE A 75 8.27 18.68 47.14
CA ILE A 75 7.05 18.44 46.34
C ILE A 75 7.04 17.03 45.79
N ALA A 76 8.20 16.45 45.46
CA ALA A 76 8.32 15.07 45.01
C ALA A 76 7.81 14.04 46.04
N GLN A 77 7.80 14.37 47.33
CA GLN A 77 7.25 13.49 48.38
C GLN A 77 5.72 13.63 48.50
N LEU A 78 5.18 14.82 48.21
CA LEU A 78 3.75 15.13 48.31
C LEU A 78 2.96 14.77 47.03
N ALA A 79 3.52 15.14 45.89
CA ALA A 79 2.92 15.03 44.56
C ALA A 79 4.02 14.73 43.51
N PRO A 80 4.56 13.49 43.48
CA PRO A 80 5.65 13.11 42.56
C PRO A 80 5.28 13.29 41.09
N ASP A 81 4.01 13.13 40.75
CA ASP A 81 3.47 13.29 39.40
C ASP A 81 3.44 14.75 38.91
N VAL A 82 3.32 15.72 39.82
CA VAL A 82 3.39 17.16 39.51
C VAL A 82 4.79 17.59 39.09
N VAL A 83 5.80 16.95 39.66
CA VAL A 83 7.22 17.25 39.37
C VAL A 83 7.85 16.24 38.41
N LEU A 84 7.05 15.36 37.80
CA LEU A 84 7.50 14.29 36.90
C LEU A 84 8.54 13.35 37.51
N ALA A 85 8.54 13.18 38.83
CA ALA A 85 9.42 12.23 39.53
C ALA A 85 9.04 10.76 39.27
N ASP A 86 7.87 10.51 38.66
CA ASP A 86 7.44 9.20 38.20
C ASP A 86 7.96 8.82 36.80
N VAL A 87 8.72 9.72 36.16
CA VAL A 87 9.35 9.50 34.84
C VAL A 87 10.77 8.90 35.03
N PRO A 88 11.14 7.88 34.24
CA PRO A 88 12.50 7.33 34.26
C PRO A 88 13.59 8.39 34.05
N ASP A 89 14.68 8.30 34.81
CA ASP A 89 15.77 9.28 34.78
C ASP A 89 16.35 9.52 33.38
N HIS A 90 16.43 8.49 32.54
CA HIS A 90 16.95 8.61 31.17
C HIS A 90 16.05 9.41 30.22
N LEU A 91 14.80 9.69 30.62
CA LEU A 91 13.88 10.56 29.89
C LEU A 91 13.81 11.96 30.51
N GLN A 92 14.44 12.22 31.65
CA GLN A 92 14.46 13.58 32.19
C GLN A 92 15.33 14.47 31.30
N LEU A 93 14.82 15.67 30.99
CA LEU A 93 15.53 16.64 30.16
C LEU A 93 16.81 17.14 30.85
N ASP A 94 17.95 16.87 30.23
CA ASP A 94 19.21 17.51 30.58
C ASP A 94 19.29 18.91 29.95
N LEU A 95 19.09 19.94 30.77
CA LEU A 95 19.13 21.34 30.32
C LEU A 95 20.51 21.77 29.82
N SER A 96 21.60 21.09 30.22
CA SER A 96 22.95 21.45 29.78
C SER A 96 23.23 21.12 28.32
N SER A 97 22.51 20.14 27.78
CA SER A 97 22.60 19.69 26.39
C SER A 97 21.40 20.11 25.54
N PHE A 98 20.51 20.96 26.07
CA PHE A 98 19.27 21.41 25.42
C PHE A 98 19.36 22.88 24.99
N SER A 99 19.07 23.16 23.71
CA SER A 99 19.03 24.52 23.15
C SER A 99 17.78 24.70 22.30
N LEU A 100 16.91 25.61 22.72
CA LEU A 100 15.63 25.92 22.09
C LEU A 100 15.53 27.42 21.80
N GLU A 101 15.26 27.77 20.55
CA GLU A 101 14.96 29.14 20.13
C GLU A 101 13.52 29.20 19.59
N GLN A 102 12.66 29.95 20.27
CA GLN A 102 11.25 30.11 19.90
C GLN A 102 11.09 31.25 18.90
N SER A 103 11.56 31.03 17.67
CA SER A 103 11.41 31.95 16.54
C SER A 103 10.48 31.37 15.48
N ALA A 104 9.92 32.23 14.62
CA ALA A 104 9.08 31.79 13.51
C ALA A 104 9.83 30.87 12.53
N GLU A 105 11.15 31.02 12.40
CA GLU A 105 12.01 30.18 11.56
C GLU A 105 12.15 28.74 12.08
N HIS A 106 12.01 28.57 13.39
CA HIS A 106 12.08 27.26 14.05
C HIS A 106 10.73 26.64 14.33
N LEU A 107 9.62 27.36 14.08
CA LEU A 107 8.28 26.83 14.25
C LEU A 107 7.99 25.74 13.21
N LEU A 108 7.66 24.54 13.70
CA LEU A 108 7.30 23.38 12.88
C LEU A 108 5.78 23.21 12.76
N GLY A 109 5.03 23.67 13.77
CA GLY A 109 3.57 23.62 13.79
C GLY A 109 2.99 24.20 15.06
N GLU A 110 1.72 24.58 15.02
CA GLU A 110 0.96 25.15 16.14
C GLU A 110 -0.47 24.60 16.13
N GLY A 111 -1.04 24.33 17.30
CA GLY A 111 -2.40 23.82 17.44
C GLY A 111 -2.93 23.91 18.87
N GLY A 112 -4.11 23.31 19.11
CA GLY A 112 -4.81 23.41 20.40
C GLY A 112 -4.07 22.85 21.62
N PHE A 113 -3.02 22.05 21.40
CA PHE A 113 -2.19 21.45 22.44
C PHE A 113 -0.85 22.18 22.66
N GLY A 114 -0.61 23.28 21.95
CA GLY A 114 0.61 24.07 22.03
C GLY A 114 1.34 24.21 20.69
N SER A 115 2.64 24.48 20.77
CA SER A 115 3.48 24.78 19.61
C SER A 115 4.68 23.82 19.54
N VAL A 116 5.09 23.44 18.33
CA VAL A 116 6.21 22.53 18.10
C VAL A 116 7.35 23.29 17.40
N TYR A 117 8.54 23.24 17.97
CA TYR A 117 9.73 23.91 17.45
C TYR A 117 10.85 22.93 17.12
N ARG A 118 11.68 23.27 16.13
CA ARG A 118 12.97 22.64 15.91
C ARG A 118 13.96 23.14 16.96
N ALA A 119 14.72 22.21 17.55
CA ALA A 119 15.70 22.53 18.58
C ALA A 119 16.92 21.59 18.49
N LEU A 120 17.87 21.77 19.40
CA LEU A 120 19.02 20.87 19.59
C LEU A 120 18.96 20.20 20.96
N TYR A 121 19.21 18.90 21.00
CA TYR A 121 19.35 18.14 22.24
C TYR A 121 20.44 17.07 22.09
N GLY A 122 21.44 17.07 22.97
CA GLY A 122 22.55 16.12 22.90
C GLY A 122 23.41 16.23 21.62
N GLY A 123 23.35 17.38 20.93
CA GLY A 123 24.00 17.61 19.63
C GLY A 123 23.15 17.23 18.41
N ASP A 124 22.02 16.56 18.60
CA ASP A 124 21.11 16.16 17.53
C ASP A 124 19.95 17.16 17.36
N GLN A 125 19.42 17.23 16.15
CA GLN A 125 18.22 18.02 15.87
C GLN A 125 16.97 17.28 16.31
N VAL A 126 16.11 17.98 17.05
CA VAL A 126 14.92 17.41 17.69
C VAL A 126 13.69 18.29 17.44
N ALA A 127 12.51 17.70 17.62
CA ALA A 127 11.24 18.41 17.67
C ALA A 127 10.82 18.58 19.13
N VAL A 128 10.43 19.79 19.52
CA VAL A 128 10.08 20.13 20.90
C VAL A 128 8.66 20.66 20.93
N LYS A 129 7.73 19.90 21.52
CA LYS A 129 6.36 20.34 21.75
C LYS A 129 6.28 21.05 23.09
N ILE A 130 5.81 22.30 23.08
CA ILE A 130 5.71 23.18 24.24
C ILE A 130 4.25 23.34 24.63
N PHE A 131 3.92 23.09 25.90
CA PHE A 131 2.58 23.20 26.45
C PHE A 131 2.39 24.54 27.17
N ASN A 132 1.86 25.53 26.45
CA ASN A 132 1.71 26.91 26.93
C ASN A 132 0.36 27.15 27.62
N LYS A 133 0.34 28.02 28.64
CA LYS A 133 -0.88 28.41 29.40
C LYS A 133 -1.91 29.21 28.59
N HIS A 134 -1.50 29.84 27.48
CA HIS A 134 -2.33 30.83 26.77
C HIS A 134 -3.26 30.25 25.69
N ILE A 135 -3.10 28.97 25.34
CA ILE A 135 -3.77 28.36 24.18
C ILE A 135 -4.96 27.48 24.61
N SER A 136 -4.95 26.93 25.84
CA SER A 136 -6.05 26.11 26.35
C SER A 136 -6.55 26.63 27.69
N GLN A 137 -7.87 26.76 27.86
CA GLN A 137 -8.51 26.92 29.18
C GLN A 137 -8.26 25.67 30.08
N THR A 138 -7.74 24.59 29.50
CA THR A 138 -7.36 23.33 30.11
C THR A 138 -5.96 23.36 30.74
N HIS A 139 -5.75 22.53 31.77
CA HIS A 139 -4.51 22.46 32.55
C HIS A 139 -3.33 21.92 31.68
N PRO A 140 -2.31 22.72 31.32
CA PRO A 140 -1.25 22.31 30.38
C PRO A 140 -0.40 21.13 30.88
N HIS A 141 -0.27 21.00 32.20
CA HIS A 141 0.37 19.84 32.83
C HIS A 141 -0.37 18.54 32.50
N ARG A 142 -1.71 18.56 32.51
CA ARG A 142 -2.55 17.39 32.21
C ARG A 142 -2.41 16.96 30.76
N LEU A 143 -2.45 17.91 29.81
CA LEU A 143 -2.27 17.63 28.38
C LEU A 143 -0.90 16.99 28.09
N MET A 144 0.16 17.51 28.71
CA MET A 144 1.48 16.90 28.62
C MET A 144 1.48 15.47 29.19
N ARG A 145 0.92 15.26 30.38
CA ARG A 145 0.90 13.94 31.02
C ARG A 145 0.13 12.91 30.22
N GLN A 146 -0.98 13.30 29.60
CA GLN A 146 -1.75 12.44 28.71
C GLN A 146 -0.89 11.95 27.54
N GLU A 147 -0.19 12.86 26.86
CA GLU A 147 0.66 12.48 25.73
C GLU A 147 1.89 11.67 26.17
N LEU A 148 2.49 12.06 27.31
CA LEU A 148 3.60 11.35 27.93
C LEU A 148 3.26 9.90 28.31
N ALA A 149 2.04 9.65 28.80
CA ALA A 149 1.58 8.31 29.18
C ALA A 149 1.63 7.32 27.99
N VAL A 150 1.31 7.81 26.79
CA VAL A 150 1.38 7.04 25.53
C VAL A 150 2.81 6.95 25.03
N LEU A 151 3.50 8.08 24.90
CA LEU A 151 4.83 8.19 24.30
C LEU A 151 5.91 7.42 25.07
N SER A 152 5.89 7.50 26.41
CA SER A 152 6.90 6.83 27.27
C SER A 152 6.91 5.30 27.12
N ARG A 153 5.81 4.72 26.61
CA ARG A 153 5.61 3.27 26.45
C ARG A 153 5.65 2.82 24.99
N SER A 154 5.70 3.76 24.04
CA SER A 154 5.56 3.49 22.61
C SER A 154 6.92 3.46 21.92
N ARG A 155 7.61 2.31 22.05
CA ARG A 155 8.87 2.07 21.32
C ARG A 155 8.64 1.17 20.12
N HIS A 156 8.53 1.78 18.94
CA HIS A 156 8.31 1.04 17.69
C HIS A 156 8.89 1.81 16.48
N PRO A 157 9.50 1.15 15.48
CA PRO A 157 10.13 1.84 14.33
C PRO A 157 9.19 2.74 13.51
N SER A 158 7.88 2.51 13.58
CA SER A 158 6.86 3.30 12.88
C SER A 158 6.13 4.32 13.77
N LEU A 159 6.65 4.58 14.97
CA LEU A 159 6.12 5.57 15.92
C LEU A 159 7.23 6.55 16.28
N VAL A 160 6.93 7.85 16.30
CA VAL A 160 7.89 8.87 16.75
C VAL A 160 8.23 8.64 18.22
N SER A 161 9.52 8.57 18.53
CA SER A 161 10.00 8.30 19.89
C SER A 161 10.12 9.58 20.72
N LEU A 162 9.83 9.45 22.01
CA LEU A 162 10.20 10.43 23.02
C LEU A 162 11.68 10.29 23.38
N LEU A 163 12.39 11.42 23.38
CA LEU A 163 13.81 11.52 23.72
C LEU A 163 14.00 12.06 25.13
N ALA A 164 13.21 13.08 25.51
CA ALA A 164 13.22 13.64 26.86
C ALA A 164 11.92 14.38 27.18
N VAL A 165 11.66 14.62 28.47
CA VAL A 165 10.56 15.45 28.98
C VAL A 165 11.10 16.46 29.99
N GLY A 166 10.61 17.70 29.88
CA GLY A 166 10.94 18.79 30.78
C GLY A 166 9.69 19.36 31.43
N LEU A 167 9.80 19.70 32.72
CA LEU A 167 8.77 20.47 33.42
C LEU A 167 8.98 21.98 33.27
N ARG A 168 10.25 22.43 33.14
CA ARG A 168 10.64 23.84 33.04
C ARG A 168 11.73 24.00 31.97
N PRO A 169 11.39 24.42 30.75
CA PRO A 169 10.03 24.63 30.25
C PRO A 169 9.23 23.33 30.18
N ARG A 170 7.89 23.44 30.12
CA ARG A 170 6.99 22.29 29.94
C ARG A 170 7.07 21.78 28.50
N VAL A 171 7.87 20.74 28.28
CA VAL A 171 8.18 20.26 26.93
C VAL A 171 8.23 18.74 26.82
N LEU A 172 7.89 18.25 25.62
CA LEU A 172 8.23 16.91 25.14
C LEU A 172 9.24 17.05 24.01
N VAL A 173 10.42 16.44 24.17
CA VAL A 173 11.49 16.39 23.16
C VAL A 173 11.39 15.07 22.41
N MET A 174 11.27 15.14 21.10
CA MET A 174 10.96 14.01 20.22
C MET A 174 11.91 13.98 19.02
N GLU A 175 11.95 12.84 18.33
CA GLU A 175 12.65 12.71 17.05
C GLU A 175 12.14 13.74 16.04
N LEU A 176 13.06 14.45 15.36
CA LEU A 176 12.72 15.32 14.25
C LEU A 176 12.66 14.54 12.93
N ALA A 177 11.57 14.69 12.19
CA ALA A 177 11.43 14.11 10.85
C ALA A 177 11.95 15.09 9.77
N PRO A 178 13.06 14.77 9.06
CA PRO A 178 13.70 15.73 8.14
C PRO A 178 12.91 16.05 6.86
N ARG A 179 11.81 15.34 6.57
CA ARG A 179 10.94 15.63 5.43
C ARG A 179 9.59 16.22 5.83
N GLY A 180 9.35 16.40 7.14
CA GLY A 180 8.09 16.90 7.66
C GLY A 180 6.93 15.91 7.50
N SER A 181 5.71 16.43 7.49
CA SER A 181 4.48 15.64 7.35
C SER A 181 4.27 15.13 5.93
N LEU A 182 3.54 14.02 5.81
CA LEU A 182 3.09 13.46 4.55
C LEU A 182 2.21 14.46 3.80
N ALA A 183 1.33 15.19 4.50
CA ALA A 183 0.52 16.27 3.92
C ALA A 183 1.39 17.28 3.16
N GLY A 184 2.38 17.86 3.84
CA GLY A 184 3.27 18.86 3.24
C GLY A 184 4.16 18.29 2.13
N VAL A 185 4.52 17.00 2.20
CA VAL A 185 5.26 16.34 1.11
C VAL A 185 4.38 16.13 -0.11
N MET A 186 3.12 15.70 0.06
CA MET A 186 2.18 15.55 -1.06
C MET A 186 1.82 16.89 -1.70
N GLU A 187 1.75 17.96 -0.92
CA GLU A 187 1.55 19.32 -1.43
C GLU A 187 2.74 19.81 -2.27
N ARG A 188 3.97 19.59 -1.80
CA ARG A 188 5.19 20.06 -2.48
C ARG A 188 5.60 19.20 -3.68
N GLU A 189 5.55 17.88 -3.55
CA GLU A 189 6.03 16.93 -4.55
C GLU A 189 4.91 16.44 -5.48
N GLY A 190 3.64 16.69 -5.14
CA GLY A 190 2.49 16.17 -5.86
C GLY A 190 2.35 14.66 -5.71
N GLU A 191 2.24 13.95 -6.84
CA GLU A 191 2.00 12.51 -6.83
C GLU A 191 3.27 11.71 -6.48
N LEU A 192 3.22 11.00 -5.35
CA LEU A 192 4.32 10.14 -4.91
C LEU A 192 4.43 8.84 -5.74
N HIS A 193 5.65 8.32 -5.90
CA HIS A 193 5.85 7.04 -6.57
C HIS A 193 5.13 5.89 -5.84
N ARG A 194 4.56 4.94 -6.60
CA ARG A 194 3.76 3.82 -6.08
C ARG A 194 4.46 3.02 -4.98
N THR A 195 5.73 2.70 -5.16
CA THR A 195 6.55 2.00 -4.15
C THR A 195 6.61 2.80 -2.84
N LEU A 196 6.76 4.12 -2.90
CA LEU A 196 6.83 4.95 -1.72
C LEU A 196 5.47 4.99 -1.00
N LYS A 197 4.37 5.18 -1.74
CA LYS A 197 2.99 5.10 -1.22
C LYS A 197 2.74 3.78 -0.47
N HIS A 198 3.12 2.65 -1.08
CA HIS A 198 2.99 1.32 -0.47
C HIS A 198 3.77 1.22 0.84
N ARG A 199 5.01 1.70 0.86
CA ARG A 199 5.85 1.61 2.06
C ARG A 199 5.40 2.54 3.18
N ILE A 200 4.88 3.71 2.87
CA ILE A 200 4.26 4.62 3.84
C ILE A 200 3.06 3.92 4.48
N ALA A 201 2.14 3.38 3.66
CA ALA A 201 0.97 2.65 4.13
C ALA A 201 1.35 1.47 5.05
N LEU A 202 2.39 0.71 4.69
CA LEU A 202 2.87 -0.42 5.49
C LEU A 202 3.41 0.02 6.86
N HIS A 203 4.22 1.08 6.92
CA HIS A 203 4.72 1.59 8.20
C HIS A 203 3.59 2.14 9.09
N VAL A 204 2.62 2.86 8.52
CA VAL A 204 1.46 3.34 9.28
C VAL A 204 0.65 2.16 9.83
N ALA A 205 0.38 1.14 9.01
CA ALA A 205 -0.32 -0.07 9.46
C ALA A 205 0.43 -0.79 10.59
N HIS A 206 1.77 -0.87 10.54
CA HIS A 206 2.56 -1.41 11.65
C HIS A 206 2.43 -0.58 12.93
N GLY A 207 2.47 0.75 12.82
CA GLY A 207 2.29 1.65 13.96
C GLY A 207 0.93 1.47 14.63
N LEU A 208 -0.16 1.48 13.86
CA LEU A 208 -1.51 1.26 14.37
C LEU A 208 -1.65 -0.12 15.03
N ARG A 209 -1.15 -1.18 14.39
CA ARG A 209 -1.17 -2.53 14.95
C ARG A 209 -0.47 -2.60 16.32
N PHE A 210 0.68 -1.92 16.47
CA PHE A 210 1.39 -1.86 17.74
C PHE A 210 0.58 -1.13 18.82
N LEU A 211 -0.03 0.01 18.48
CA LEU A 211 -0.87 0.78 19.40
C LEU A 211 -2.08 -0.04 19.85
N HIS A 212 -2.79 -0.66 18.91
CA HIS A 212 -3.96 -1.50 19.17
C HIS A 212 -3.63 -2.72 20.04
N ALA A 213 -2.50 -3.39 19.77
CA ALA A 213 -2.00 -4.48 20.63
C ALA A 213 -1.65 -4.03 22.05
N SER A 214 -1.34 -2.73 22.23
CA SER A 214 -1.08 -2.10 23.52
C SER A 214 -2.34 -1.50 24.16
N MET A 215 -3.52 -1.80 23.60
CA MET A 215 -4.81 -1.23 24.01
C MET A 215 -4.82 0.30 23.96
N ILE A 216 -4.22 0.90 22.94
CA ILE A 216 -4.21 2.35 22.69
C ILE A 216 -4.97 2.62 21.39
N ILE A 217 -5.95 3.52 21.43
CA ILE A 217 -6.65 4.05 20.25
C ILE A 217 -6.04 5.41 19.92
N TYR A 218 -5.65 5.60 18.67
CA TYR A 218 -4.87 6.75 18.24
C TYR A 218 -5.75 8.00 17.96
N ARG A 219 -6.90 7.82 17.30
CA ARG A 219 -7.99 8.80 17.09
C ARG A 219 -7.70 9.99 16.18
N ASP A 220 -6.45 10.25 15.78
CA ASP A 220 -6.11 11.40 14.92
C ASP A 220 -5.31 11.04 13.67
N LEU A 221 -5.62 9.90 13.03
CA LEU A 221 -4.87 9.50 11.83
C LEU A 221 -5.23 10.36 10.63
N LYS A 222 -4.25 11.15 10.18
CA LYS A 222 -4.29 12.01 8.99
C LYS A 222 -2.88 12.21 8.42
N PRO A 223 -2.74 12.65 7.16
CA PRO A 223 -1.44 12.92 6.54
C PRO A 223 -0.55 13.90 7.33
N ASP A 224 -1.12 14.85 8.07
CA ASP A 224 -0.37 15.78 8.91
C ASP A 224 0.42 15.08 10.03
N ASN A 225 -0.16 14.00 10.58
CA ASN A 225 0.43 13.26 11.69
C ASN A 225 1.28 12.06 11.23
N VAL A 226 1.44 11.84 9.93
CA VAL A 226 2.36 10.87 9.36
C VAL A 226 3.63 11.59 8.95
N LEU A 227 4.70 11.43 9.70
CA LEU A 227 5.97 12.11 9.44
C LEU A 227 6.92 11.25 8.61
N LEU A 228 7.59 11.88 7.63
CA LEU A 228 8.51 11.20 6.74
C LEU A 228 9.97 11.48 7.14
N PHE A 229 10.74 10.41 7.31
CA PHE A 229 12.16 10.47 7.66
C PHE A 229 13.05 10.46 6.42
N THR A 230 12.60 9.83 5.35
CA THR A 230 13.30 9.77 4.06
C THR A 230 12.31 9.46 2.96
N LEU A 231 12.61 9.87 1.73
CA LEU A 231 11.84 9.54 0.53
C LEU A 231 12.45 8.39 -0.27
N GLN A 232 13.55 7.80 0.22
CA GLN A 232 14.20 6.68 -0.43
C GLN A 232 13.38 5.40 -0.27
N PRO A 233 12.84 4.81 -1.36
CA PRO A 233 11.92 3.68 -1.27
C PRO A 233 12.54 2.39 -0.74
N ASN A 234 13.87 2.32 -0.53
CA ASN A 234 14.56 1.14 -0.01
C ASN A 234 15.08 1.31 1.44
N ALA A 235 14.89 2.47 2.06
CA ALA A 235 15.36 2.72 3.43
C ALA A 235 14.58 1.92 4.47
N ALA A 236 15.18 1.45 5.56
CA ALA A 236 14.48 0.60 6.54
C ALA A 236 13.24 1.29 7.16
N VAL A 237 13.35 2.58 7.50
CA VAL A 237 12.27 3.39 8.07
C VAL A 237 12.01 4.58 7.14
N ILE A 238 10.76 4.76 6.73
CA ILE A 238 10.34 5.85 5.83
C ILE A 238 9.35 6.77 6.54
N ALA A 239 8.37 6.20 7.24
CA ALA A 239 7.26 6.94 7.82
C ALA A 239 7.06 6.52 9.27
N LYS A 240 6.67 7.47 10.12
CA LYS A 240 6.27 7.25 11.50
C LYS A 240 5.01 8.04 11.85
N ILE A 241 4.19 7.50 12.73
CA ILE A 241 3.04 8.22 13.30
C ILE A 241 3.53 9.13 14.42
N ALA A 242 3.04 10.36 14.48
CA ALA A 242 3.37 11.39 15.46
C ALA A 242 2.10 11.93 16.15
N ASP A 243 2.23 12.90 17.04
CA ASP A 243 1.14 13.61 17.74
C ASP A 243 0.10 12.70 18.43
N TYR A 244 0.33 12.43 19.72
CA TYR A 244 -0.52 11.55 20.51
C TYR A 244 -1.44 12.35 21.44
N GLY A 245 -1.62 13.65 21.19
CA GLY A 245 -2.33 14.58 22.07
C GLY A 245 -3.78 14.18 22.38
N ILE A 246 -4.40 13.38 21.51
CA ILE A 246 -5.72 12.78 21.76
C ILE A 246 -5.70 11.25 21.78
N ALA A 247 -4.54 10.59 21.76
CA ALA A 247 -4.49 9.14 21.91
C ALA A 247 -4.84 8.73 23.35
N ARG A 248 -5.48 7.57 23.52
CA ARG A 248 -5.97 7.10 24.83
C ARG A 248 -5.89 5.59 24.95
N HIS A 249 -5.78 5.11 26.19
CA HIS A 249 -5.96 3.70 26.48
C HIS A 249 -7.42 3.31 26.34
N CYS A 250 -7.68 2.25 25.58
CA CYS A 250 -9.02 1.69 25.37
C CYS A 250 -9.51 1.02 26.66
N CYS A 251 -10.70 1.40 27.11
CA CYS A 251 -11.47 0.65 28.10
C CYS A 251 -12.24 -0.48 27.40
N THR A 252 -12.50 -1.59 28.07
CA THR A 252 -13.28 -2.72 27.52
C THR A 252 -14.69 -2.35 27.06
N MET A 253 -15.21 -1.20 27.49
CA MET A 253 -16.53 -0.68 27.10
C MET A 253 -16.50 0.23 25.86
N GLY A 254 -15.32 0.56 25.31
CA GLY A 254 -15.17 1.54 24.23
C GLY A 254 -15.15 2.99 24.74
N MET A 255 -15.24 3.93 23.80
CA MET A 255 -15.09 5.38 24.04
C MET A 255 -16.29 6.19 23.52
N VAL A 256 -16.59 7.35 24.13
CA VAL A 256 -17.78 8.17 23.78
C VAL A 256 -17.44 9.55 23.19
N SER A 257 -16.21 10.04 23.37
CA SER A 257 -15.83 11.40 23.00
C SER A 257 -15.79 11.63 21.47
N PRO A 258 -16.35 12.74 20.94
CA PRO A 258 -16.33 13.06 19.50
C PRO A 258 -14.97 13.60 18.99
N ASP A 259 -13.88 13.43 19.73
CA ASP A 259 -12.53 13.86 19.37
C ASP A 259 -12.07 13.29 18.02
N GLY A 260 -11.26 14.07 17.29
CA GLY A 260 -10.65 13.69 16.02
C GLY A 260 -10.74 14.81 14.99
N THR A 261 -9.86 14.76 13.98
CA THR A 261 -9.85 15.79 12.93
C THR A 261 -11.00 15.59 11.94
N PRO A 262 -11.85 16.61 11.71
CA PRO A 262 -12.89 16.56 10.68
C PRO A 262 -12.32 16.21 9.29
N GLY A 263 -13.01 15.34 8.56
CA GLY A 263 -12.56 14.74 7.30
C GLY A 263 -11.87 13.38 7.46
N TYR A 264 -11.58 12.94 8.69
CA TYR A 264 -10.97 11.63 8.98
C TYR A 264 -11.76 10.81 10.00
N ARG A 265 -12.94 11.28 10.41
CA ARG A 265 -13.70 10.66 11.50
C ARG A 265 -14.57 9.52 10.96
N ALA A 266 -14.64 8.44 11.73
CA ALA A 266 -15.51 7.32 11.42
C ALA A 266 -17.00 7.68 11.65
N PRO A 267 -17.94 7.06 10.93
CA PRO A 267 -19.37 7.38 11.01
C PRO A 267 -19.94 7.30 12.43
N GLU A 268 -19.50 6.33 13.23
CA GLU A 268 -19.89 6.14 14.62
C GLU A 268 -19.36 7.24 15.55
N VAL A 269 -18.18 7.80 15.24
CA VAL A 269 -17.60 8.92 16.00
C VAL A 269 -18.37 10.21 15.70
N VAL A 270 -18.74 10.43 14.44
CA VAL A 270 -19.51 11.62 14.00
C VAL A 270 -20.93 11.61 14.56
N LYS A 271 -21.60 10.45 14.57
CA LYS A 271 -22.96 10.30 15.13
C LYS A 271 -23.01 10.63 16.62
N GLY A 272 -21.91 10.42 17.35
CA GLY A 272 -21.82 10.64 18.79
C GLY A 272 -22.70 9.67 19.60
N GLY A 273 -22.43 9.57 20.90
CA GLY A 273 -23.26 8.78 21.83
C GLY A 273 -23.19 7.26 21.65
N VAL A 274 -22.34 6.75 20.75
CA VAL A 274 -22.09 5.32 20.54
C VAL A 274 -20.63 5.03 20.93
N MET A 275 -20.43 3.92 21.63
CA MET A 275 -19.09 3.44 21.97
C MET A 275 -18.31 3.08 20.70
N TYR A 276 -17.14 3.68 20.52
CA TYR A 276 -16.22 3.29 19.44
C TYR A 276 -14.93 2.70 20.01
N ASP A 277 -14.21 1.97 19.16
CA ASP A 277 -13.02 1.21 19.51
C ASP A 277 -11.89 1.43 18.47
N GLN A 278 -10.97 0.48 18.39
CA GLN A 278 -9.85 0.47 17.45
C GLN A 278 -10.28 0.55 15.97
N GLN A 279 -11.54 0.22 15.65
CA GLN A 279 -12.07 0.25 14.29
C GLN A 279 -12.24 1.68 13.75
N ALA A 280 -12.28 2.70 14.62
CA ALA A 280 -12.25 4.10 14.21
C ALA A 280 -10.91 4.44 13.51
N ASP A 281 -9.78 3.95 14.05
CA ASP A 281 -8.46 4.13 13.44
C ASP A 281 -8.35 3.38 12.10
N VAL A 282 -9.01 2.22 11.97
CA VAL A 282 -9.05 1.47 10.71
C VAL A 282 -9.78 2.25 9.62
N TYR A 283 -10.87 2.93 9.97
CA TYR A 283 -11.58 3.79 9.03
C TYR A 283 -10.73 4.97 8.59
N ALA A 284 -10.09 5.66 9.54
CA ALA A 284 -9.16 6.74 9.25
C ALA A 284 -7.96 6.26 8.39
N PHE A 285 -7.51 5.01 8.57
CA PHE A 285 -6.50 4.39 7.72
C PHE A 285 -7.00 4.18 6.28
N GLY A 286 -8.26 3.77 6.10
CA GLY A 286 -8.90 3.71 4.78
C GLY A 286 -8.90 5.07 4.06
N LEU A 287 -9.19 6.15 4.79
CA LEU A 287 -9.16 7.51 4.25
C LEU A 287 -7.74 7.98 3.93
N LEU A 288 -6.75 7.62 4.75
CA LEU A 288 -5.33 7.88 4.45
C LEU A 288 -4.86 7.14 3.18
N LEU A 289 -5.27 5.88 3.00
CA LEU A 289 -4.97 5.12 1.78
C LEU A 289 -5.62 5.76 0.54
N TYR A 290 -6.85 6.25 0.69
CA TYR A 290 -7.54 7.00 -0.34
C TYR A 290 -6.75 8.25 -0.74
N ASP A 291 -6.23 9.03 0.21
CA ASP A 291 -5.38 10.20 -0.07
C ASP A 291 -4.08 9.85 -0.75
N LEU A 292 -3.42 8.78 -0.29
CA LEU A 292 -2.21 8.29 -0.95
C LEU A 292 -2.50 7.93 -2.41
N LEU A 293 -3.67 7.36 -2.71
CA LEU A 293 -4.04 7.01 -4.08
C LEU A 293 -4.36 8.26 -4.94
N THR A 294 -5.10 9.23 -4.38
CA THR A 294 -5.51 10.44 -5.09
C THR A 294 -4.44 11.54 -5.12
N GLY A 295 -3.36 11.40 -4.35
CA GLY A 295 -2.35 12.45 -4.18
C GLY A 295 -2.87 13.60 -3.31
N GLY A 296 -3.77 13.33 -2.36
CA GLY A 296 -4.37 14.34 -1.47
C GLY A 296 -5.46 15.16 -2.14
N ARG A 297 -5.82 14.84 -3.38
CA ARG A 297 -6.91 15.47 -4.11
C ARG A 297 -8.24 14.96 -3.56
N ARG A 298 -8.76 15.65 -2.56
CA ARG A 298 -10.13 15.45 -2.02
C ARG A 298 -11.16 16.40 -2.61
N ILE A 299 -10.82 17.09 -3.70
CA ILE A 299 -11.73 18.06 -4.33
C ILE A 299 -12.89 17.29 -4.95
N VAL A 300 -14.02 17.29 -4.26
CA VAL A 300 -15.33 16.93 -4.80
C VAL A 300 -16.07 18.25 -4.98
N GLU A 301 -16.61 18.49 -6.18
CA GLU A 301 -17.35 19.72 -6.47
C GLU A 301 -18.45 19.96 -5.42
N GLY A 302 -18.43 21.12 -4.77
CA GLY A 302 -19.44 21.54 -3.79
C GLY A 302 -19.05 21.38 -2.32
N LEU A 303 -17.98 20.63 -1.98
CA LEU A 303 -17.50 20.55 -0.60
C LEU A 303 -16.62 21.77 -0.26
N ARG A 304 -17.02 22.52 0.77
CA ARG A 304 -16.31 23.69 1.29
C ARG A 304 -15.67 23.42 2.65
N TYR A 305 -16.17 22.43 3.39
CA TYR A 305 -15.71 22.17 4.75
C TYR A 305 -15.36 20.69 4.97
N PRO A 306 -14.34 20.38 5.80
CA PRO A 306 -13.92 18.99 6.04
C PRO A 306 -15.00 18.07 6.63
N HIS A 307 -15.98 18.59 7.38
CA HIS A 307 -17.07 17.78 7.92
C HIS A 307 -18.05 17.29 6.83
N GLU A 308 -18.20 18.03 5.72
CA GLU A 308 -19.03 17.60 4.59
C GLU A 308 -18.38 16.38 3.90
N PHE A 309 -17.04 16.25 3.98
CA PHE A 309 -16.32 15.07 3.54
C PHE A 309 -16.55 13.87 4.46
N ASP A 310 -16.63 14.08 5.79
CA ASP A 310 -17.02 13.01 6.74
C ASP A 310 -18.40 12.43 6.36
N GLU A 311 -19.38 13.30 6.05
CA GLU A 311 -20.72 12.89 5.63
C GLU A 311 -20.72 12.13 4.29
N LEU A 312 -19.98 12.64 3.30
CA LEU A 312 -19.84 11.99 2.00
C LEU A 312 -19.24 10.58 2.15
N ALA A 313 -18.15 10.48 2.91
CA ALA A 313 -17.49 9.21 3.21
C ALA A 313 -18.41 8.25 3.95
N SER A 314 -19.08 8.74 5.00
CA SER A 314 -20.00 7.93 5.82
C SER A 314 -21.21 7.41 5.03
N SER A 315 -21.63 8.14 3.98
CA SER A 315 -22.71 7.71 3.09
C SER A 315 -22.27 6.69 2.03
N GLY A 316 -20.99 6.31 2.00
CA GLY A 316 -20.43 5.39 0.99
C GLY A 316 -20.36 5.98 -0.41
N LYS A 317 -20.40 7.31 -0.55
CA LYS A 317 -20.47 8.02 -1.83
C LYS A 317 -19.15 8.66 -2.25
N LEU A 318 -18.02 8.18 -1.70
CA LEU A 318 -16.72 8.65 -2.17
C LEU A 318 -16.56 8.31 -3.66
N PRO A 319 -16.10 9.27 -4.47
CA PRO A 319 -15.84 9.00 -5.88
C PRO A 319 -14.72 7.96 -6.04
N ASP A 320 -14.83 7.13 -7.07
CA ASP A 320 -13.80 6.14 -7.33
C ASP A 320 -12.49 6.83 -7.79
N PRO A 321 -11.35 6.56 -7.14
CA PRO A 321 -10.08 7.23 -7.42
C PRO A 321 -9.61 7.18 -8.87
N VAL A 322 -9.86 6.05 -9.54
CA VAL A 322 -9.38 5.77 -10.90
C VAL A 322 -10.25 6.49 -11.93
N THR A 323 -11.56 6.37 -11.81
CA THR A 323 -12.51 6.90 -12.79
C THR A 323 -12.73 8.40 -12.63
N TYR A 324 -12.73 8.93 -11.40
CA TYR A 324 -13.00 10.34 -11.15
C TYR A 324 -11.73 11.21 -11.22
N TYR A 325 -10.64 10.80 -10.59
CA TYR A 325 -9.39 11.58 -10.55
C TYR A 325 -8.34 11.14 -11.57
N GLY A 326 -8.63 10.11 -12.37
CA GLY A 326 -7.69 9.58 -13.37
C GLY A 326 -6.47 8.89 -12.77
N CYS A 327 -6.55 8.42 -11.52
CA CYS A 327 -5.43 7.71 -10.88
C CYS A 327 -5.11 6.39 -11.58
N SER A 328 -3.85 5.97 -11.54
CA SER A 328 -3.45 4.65 -12.05
C SER A 328 -4.17 3.54 -11.24
N PRO A 329 -4.76 2.51 -11.89
CA PRO A 329 -5.44 1.43 -11.19
C PRO A 329 -4.53 0.74 -10.16
N TRP A 330 -5.09 0.45 -8.98
CA TRP A 330 -4.40 -0.32 -7.94
C TRP A 330 -5.41 -1.23 -7.23
N PRO A 331 -5.83 -2.33 -7.86
CA PRO A 331 -6.98 -3.12 -7.41
C PRO A 331 -6.89 -3.57 -5.95
N ASP A 332 -5.73 -4.09 -5.54
CA ASP A 332 -5.51 -4.56 -4.15
C ASP A 332 -5.68 -3.44 -3.11
N VAL A 333 -5.27 -2.21 -3.45
CA VAL A 333 -5.42 -1.05 -2.55
C VAL A 333 -6.84 -0.51 -2.60
N GLN A 334 -7.50 -0.50 -3.76
CA GLN A 334 -8.91 -0.11 -3.89
C GLN A 334 -9.81 -1.05 -3.07
N GLU A 335 -9.58 -2.37 -3.13
CA GLU A 335 -10.30 -3.36 -2.32
C GLU A 335 -10.03 -3.15 -0.82
N LEU A 336 -8.78 -2.86 -0.44
CA LEU A 336 -8.43 -2.57 0.94
C LEU A 336 -9.13 -1.29 1.45
N ILE A 337 -9.14 -0.22 0.66
CA ILE A 337 -9.87 1.02 0.96
C ILE A 337 -11.35 0.71 1.19
N ALA A 338 -11.99 -0.01 0.27
CA ALA A 338 -13.41 -0.38 0.39
C ALA A 338 -13.69 -1.22 1.65
N ALA A 339 -12.78 -2.11 2.04
CA ALA A 339 -12.92 -2.89 3.26
C ALA A 339 -12.72 -2.06 4.54
N CYS A 340 -11.81 -1.09 4.54
CA CYS A 340 -11.60 -0.20 5.69
C CYS A 340 -12.74 0.80 5.87
N LEU A 341 -13.38 1.25 4.78
CA LEU A 341 -14.44 2.25 4.78
C LEU A 341 -15.86 1.67 4.91
N GLN A 342 -16.01 0.49 5.50
CA GLN A 342 -17.34 -0.06 5.82
C GLN A 342 -18.05 0.80 6.88
N PRO A 343 -19.34 1.13 6.72
CA PRO A 343 -20.06 1.96 7.68
C PRO A 343 -20.11 1.33 9.07
N GLU A 344 -20.41 0.04 9.16
CA GLU A 344 -20.43 -0.69 10.43
C GLU A 344 -19.02 -1.11 10.89
N PRO A 345 -18.59 -0.75 12.11
CA PRO A 345 -17.27 -1.08 12.64
C PRO A 345 -16.92 -2.57 12.59
N GLN A 346 -17.89 -3.46 12.87
CA GLN A 346 -17.68 -4.91 12.90
C GLN A 346 -17.35 -5.53 11.53
N HIS A 347 -17.62 -4.83 10.43
CA HIS A 347 -17.31 -5.30 9.07
C HIS A 347 -15.92 -4.87 8.59
N ARG A 348 -15.26 -3.95 9.31
CA ARG A 348 -13.91 -3.48 8.97
C ARG A 348 -12.87 -4.52 9.37
N PRO A 349 -11.77 -4.68 8.61
CA PRO A 349 -10.70 -5.59 8.98
C PRO A 349 -10.00 -5.11 10.26
N ALA A 350 -9.57 -6.03 11.12
CA ALA A 350 -8.74 -5.66 12.26
C ALA A 350 -7.35 -5.21 11.80
N ALA A 351 -6.69 -4.33 12.57
CA ALA A 351 -5.35 -3.84 12.21
C ALA A 351 -4.29 -4.96 12.05
N SER A 352 -4.48 -6.09 12.73
CA SER A 352 -3.66 -7.30 12.61
C SER A 352 -3.84 -8.04 11.27
N GLN A 353 -4.97 -7.85 10.57
CA GLN A 353 -5.30 -8.52 9.32
C GLN A 353 -4.77 -7.77 8.08
N HIS A 354 -4.34 -6.50 8.22
CA HIS A 354 -3.75 -5.70 7.13
C HIS A 354 -2.49 -6.34 6.51
N HIS A 355 -1.76 -7.16 7.28
CA HIS A 355 -0.59 -7.91 6.81
C HIS A 355 -0.92 -9.19 6.06
N SER A 356 -2.10 -9.79 6.32
CA SER A 356 -2.46 -11.11 5.82
C SER A 356 -3.19 -11.10 4.47
N ARG A 357 -3.73 -9.95 4.03
CA ARG A 357 -4.24 -9.83 2.66
C ARG A 357 -3.05 -9.74 1.70
N LYS A 358 -3.17 -10.42 0.55
CA LYS A 358 -2.19 -10.64 -0.54
C LYS A 358 -1.46 -9.40 -1.09
N ALA A 359 -1.65 -8.22 -0.51
CA ALA A 359 -0.98 -6.96 -0.85
C ALA A 359 0.54 -6.99 -0.62
N CYS A 360 1.09 -7.91 0.21
CA CYS A 360 2.48 -7.84 0.65
C CYS A 360 3.52 -8.62 -0.17
N SER A 361 3.16 -9.44 -1.16
CA SER A 361 4.16 -10.12 -2.02
C SER A 361 4.02 -9.80 -3.52
N ASN A 362 2.81 -9.54 -4.00
CA ASN A 362 2.54 -9.19 -5.41
C ASN A 362 1.95 -7.78 -5.61
N GLY A 363 1.59 -7.06 -4.54
CA GLY A 363 0.84 -5.79 -4.62
C GLY A 363 1.60 -4.60 -5.22
N SER A 364 2.92 -4.70 -5.39
CA SER A 364 3.73 -3.74 -6.14
C SER A 364 3.94 -4.12 -7.62
N LEU A 365 3.57 -5.34 -8.03
CA LEU A 365 3.82 -5.90 -9.36
C LEU A 365 2.53 -6.11 -10.17
N LEU A 366 1.36 -6.18 -9.50
CA LEU A 366 0.06 -6.22 -10.15
C LEU A 366 -0.38 -4.81 -10.56
N ASP A 367 -0.18 -4.49 -11.84
CA ASP A 367 -0.52 -3.18 -12.40
C ASP A 367 -1.99 -3.08 -12.79
N ARG A 368 -2.57 -4.17 -13.31
CA ARG A 368 -3.98 -4.25 -13.75
C ARG A 368 -4.51 -5.68 -13.70
N VAL A 369 -5.78 -5.84 -13.31
CA VAL A 369 -6.55 -7.07 -13.49
C VAL A 369 -7.76 -6.73 -14.36
N CYS A 370 -7.74 -7.18 -15.62
CA CYS A 370 -8.89 -7.10 -16.51
C CYS A 370 -9.66 -8.42 -16.46
N ASN A 371 -10.60 -8.55 -15.53
CA ASN A 371 -11.62 -9.61 -15.60
C ASN A 371 -12.84 -9.06 -16.34
N LYS A 372 -12.91 -9.30 -17.65
CA LYS A 372 -14.21 -9.39 -18.32
C LYS A 372 -14.61 -10.85 -18.35
N GLU A 373 -15.91 -11.10 -18.29
CA GLU A 373 -16.56 -12.40 -18.52
C GLU A 373 -16.33 -12.88 -19.97
N THR A 374 -15.08 -13.07 -20.36
CA THR A 374 -14.73 -13.76 -21.59
C THR A 374 -14.68 -15.24 -21.27
N SER A 375 -15.62 -15.99 -21.85
CA SER A 375 -15.59 -17.45 -21.97
C SER A 375 -14.16 -17.96 -22.09
N SER A 376 -13.82 -18.99 -21.29
CA SER A 376 -12.48 -19.54 -21.07
C SER A 376 -11.49 -19.31 -22.22
N ALA A 377 -10.68 -18.24 -22.13
CA ALA A 377 -9.65 -17.95 -23.10
C ALA A 377 -8.60 -19.07 -23.05
N SER A 378 -8.41 -19.78 -24.16
CA SER A 378 -7.51 -20.94 -24.20
C SER A 378 -6.07 -20.60 -24.56
N ASN A 379 -5.88 -19.51 -25.30
CA ASN A 379 -4.61 -19.03 -25.79
C ASN A 379 -4.62 -17.50 -25.81
N MET A 380 -3.48 -16.88 -25.50
CA MET A 380 -3.30 -15.42 -25.51
C MET A 380 -1.98 -15.03 -26.17
N VAL A 381 -1.98 -13.92 -26.90
CA VAL A 381 -0.76 -13.29 -27.43
C VAL A 381 -0.79 -11.78 -27.22
N CYS A 382 0.38 -11.17 -27.00
CA CYS A 382 0.57 -9.73 -26.81
C CYS A 382 1.64 -9.22 -27.78
N SER A 383 1.46 -8.01 -28.33
CA SER A 383 2.43 -7.34 -29.22
C SER A 383 2.78 -5.94 -28.71
N LYS A 384 3.81 -5.31 -29.29
CA LYS A 384 4.23 -3.94 -28.93
C LYS A 384 3.16 -2.88 -29.18
N HIS A 385 2.21 -3.15 -30.08
CA HIS A 385 1.12 -2.23 -30.46
C HIS A 385 -0.27 -2.89 -30.41
N LEU A 386 -0.33 -4.22 -30.29
CA LEU A 386 -1.54 -5.02 -30.05
C LEU A 386 -1.58 -5.41 -28.59
N THR A 387 -2.69 -5.08 -27.97
CA THR A 387 -2.75 -4.97 -26.53
C THR A 387 -3.06 -6.28 -25.82
N ALA A 388 -3.85 -7.16 -26.45
CA ALA A 388 -3.85 -8.61 -26.31
C ALA A 388 -4.80 -9.22 -27.36
N ALA A 389 -4.55 -10.42 -27.86
CA ALA A 389 -5.55 -11.20 -28.60
C ALA A 389 -5.74 -12.57 -27.92
N HIS A 390 -6.99 -13.02 -27.82
CA HIS A 390 -7.32 -14.33 -27.25
C HIS A 390 -8.34 -15.08 -28.11
N ALA A 391 -8.30 -16.41 -28.02
CA ALA A 391 -9.28 -17.29 -28.66
C ALA A 391 -10.22 -17.91 -27.61
N SER A 392 -11.52 -17.71 -27.79
CA SER A 392 -12.61 -18.23 -26.96
C SER A 392 -13.44 -19.25 -27.73
N TYR A 393 -14.03 -20.21 -26.98
CA TYR A 393 -14.92 -21.24 -27.54
C TYR A 393 -16.33 -21.08 -26.96
N PRO A 394 -17.37 -21.30 -27.78
CA PRO A 394 -18.70 -21.55 -27.24
C PRO A 394 -18.68 -22.86 -26.43
N SER A 395 -19.54 -22.94 -25.41
CA SER A 395 -19.65 -24.11 -24.52
C SER A 395 -20.09 -25.40 -25.23
N ASP A 396 -20.68 -25.29 -26.42
CA ASP A 396 -21.05 -26.41 -27.29
C ASP A 396 -20.00 -26.58 -28.41
N GLU A 397 -19.20 -27.65 -28.32
CA GLU A 397 -18.08 -27.96 -29.23
C GLU A 397 -18.51 -28.37 -30.66
N THR A 398 -19.82 -28.43 -30.95
CA THR A 398 -20.30 -29.21 -32.11
C THR A 398 -20.61 -28.42 -33.38
N THR A 399 -20.78 -27.09 -33.37
CA THR A 399 -21.30 -26.39 -34.58
C THR A 399 -20.94 -24.92 -34.80
N ALA A 400 -20.25 -24.22 -33.89
CA ALA A 400 -19.90 -22.80 -34.08
C ALA A 400 -18.38 -22.61 -34.07
N GLY A 401 -17.82 -21.98 -35.11
CA GLY A 401 -16.39 -21.74 -35.29
C GLY A 401 -15.71 -21.01 -34.11
N VAL A 402 -14.38 -20.91 -34.15
CA VAL A 402 -13.58 -20.31 -33.07
C VAL A 402 -13.70 -18.79 -33.08
N GLU A 403 -14.02 -18.19 -31.94
CA GLU A 403 -14.06 -16.73 -31.82
C GLU A 403 -12.68 -16.20 -31.41
N LEU A 404 -12.17 -15.26 -32.20
CA LEU A 404 -10.89 -14.59 -31.98
C LEU A 404 -11.19 -13.14 -31.58
N CYS A 405 -10.76 -12.76 -30.38
CA CYS A 405 -11.03 -11.46 -29.77
C CYS A 405 -9.74 -10.66 -29.57
N CYS A 406 -9.67 -9.48 -30.18
CA CYS A 406 -8.61 -8.51 -29.93
C CYS A 406 -9.06 -7.49 -28.88
N LEU A 407 -8.25 -7.29 -27.85
CA LEU A 407 -8.51 -6.45 -26.69
C LEU A 407 -7.48 -5.32 -26.60
N ASP A 408 -7.88 -4.19 -26.00
CA ASP A 408 -6.94 -3.19 -25.50
C ASP A 408 -6.45 -3.47 -24.06
N LEU A 409 -5.47 -2.71 -23.54
CA LEU A 409 -4.90 -2.85 -22.18
C LEU A 409 -5.94 -2.47 -21.10
N THR A 410 -7.08 -1.93 -21.50
CA THR A 410 -8.23 -1.59 -20.64
C THR A 410 -9.29 -2.70 -20.66
N GLY A 411 -9.06 -3.77 -21.44
CA GLY A 411 -10.02 -4.85 -21.65
C GLY A 411 -11.18 -4.47 -22.57
N LYS A 412 -11.08 -3.36 -23.33
CA LYS A 412 -12.06 -3.03 -24.35
C LYS A 412 -11.85 -3.94 -25.55
N VAL A 413 -12.94 -4.55 -26.03
CA VAL A 413 -12.92 -5.33 -27.26
C VAL A 413 -12.74 -4.38 -28.43
N LEU A 414 -11.62 -4.50 -29.12
CA LEU A 414 -11.31 -3.76 -30.33
C LEU A 414 -11.94 -4.44 -31.56
N HIS A 415 -11.87 -5.78 -31.59
CA HIS A 415 -12.32 -6.56 -32.74
C HIS A 415 -12.69 -8.00 -32.31
N ARG A 416 -13.70 -8.58 -32.98
CA ARG A 416 -14.13 -9.98 -32.85
C ARG A 416 -14.28 -10.58 -34.24
N GLU A 417 -13.73 -11.77 -34.43
CA GLU A 417 -13.79 -12.50 -35.71
C GLU A 417 -14.07 -13.98 -35.44
N VAL A 418 -15.02 -14.58 -36.16
CA VAL A 418 -15.33 -16.02 -36.05
C VAL A 418 -14.64 -16.78 -37.18
N LEU A 419 -13.68 -17.63 -36.81
CA LEU A 419 -12.95 -18.51 -37.71
C LEU A 419 -13.74 -19.80 -37.94
N PRO A 420 -14.10 -20.16 -39.19
CA PRO A 420 -14.82 -21.40 -39.50
C PRO A 420 -13.85 -22.60 -39.49
N ASP A 421 -13.37 -22.96 -38.31
CA ASP A 421 -12.36 -23.99 -38.11
C ASP A 421 -12.49 -24.65 -36.72
N GLN A 422 -11.68 -25.69 -36.49
CA GLN A 422 -11.52 -26.33 -35.20
C GLN A 422 -10.70 -25.46 -34.22
N ARG A 423 -10.60 -25.94 -32.97
CA ARG A 423 -9.87 -25.34 -31.85
C ARG A 423 -8.54 -24.68 -32.26
N VAL A 424 -8.32 -23.45 -31.83
CA VAL A 424 -7.03 -22.75 -31.96
C VAL A 424 -6.07 -23.28 -30.90
N LEU A 425 -4.91 -23.77 -31.34
CA LEU A 425 -3.89 -24.37 -30.48
C LEU A 425 -2.71 -23.43 -30.25
N SER A 426 -2.45 -22.50 -31.16
CA SER A 426 -1.37 -21.53 -31.03
C SER A 426 -1.75 -20.16 -31.62
N LEU A 427 -1.24 -19.09 -31.02
CA LEU A 427 -1.44 -17.71 -31.48
C LEU A 427 -0.08 -17.01 -31.60
N CYS A 428 0.07 -16.18 -32.65
CA CYS A 428 1.21 -15.29 -32.80
C CYS A 428 0.74 -13.92 -33.29
N SER A 429 1.33 -12.85 -32.77
CA SER A 429 1.20 -11.51 -33.35
C SER A 429 2.30 -11.29 -34.38
N ALA A 430 1.98 -10.63 -35.49
CA ALA A 430 2.93 -10.24 -36.51
C ALA A 430 2.72 -8.78 -36.91
N GLU A 431 3.82 -8.09 -37.25
CA GLU A 431 3.77 -6.74 -37.79
C GLU A 431 4.50 -6.71 -39.12
N VAL A 432 3.77 -6.33 -40.18
CA VAL A 432 4.30 -6.21 -41.54
C VAL A 432 3.75 -4.93 -42.14
N ASN A 433 4.62 -4.09 -42.74
CA ASN A 433 4.23 -2.82 -43.37
C ASN A 433 3.43 -1.89 -42.44
N LYS A 434 3.78 -1.83 -41.15
CA LYS A 434 3.07 -1.07 -40.09
C LYS A 434 1.62 -1.52 -39.84
N ARG A 435 1.22 -2.68 -40.37
CA ARG A 435 -0.07 -3.33 -40.10
C ARG A 435 0.14 -4.49 -39.13
N GLN A 436 -0.77 -4.61 -38.19
CA GLN A 436 -0.77 -5.66 -37.17
C GLN A 436 -1.66 -6.82 -37.62
N TRP A 437 -1.15 -8.03 -37.43
CA TRP A 437 -1.80 -9.28 -37.82
C TRP A 437 -1.82 -10.23 -36.64
N VAL A 438 -2.90 -10.99 -36.51
CA VAL A 438 -2.99 -12.14 -35.61
C VAL A 438 -2.99 -13.40 -36.45
N LEU A 439 -2.04 -14.28 -36.15
CA LEU A 439 -1.91 -15.58 -36.75
C LEU A 439 -2.45 -16.63 -35.78
N ALA A 440 -3.32 -17.52 -36.26
CA ALA A 440 -3.93 -18.56 -35.44
C ALA A 440 -3.73 -19.94 -36.05
N GLY A 441 -2.94 -20.78 -35.38
CA GLY A 441 -2.74 -22.19 -35.72
C GLY A 441 -3.85 -23.04 -35.10
N THR A 442 -4.52 -23.87 -35.91
CA THR A 442 -5.68 -24.65 -35.49
C THR A 442 -5.41 -26.15 -35.45
N ARG A 443 -6.33 -26.89 -34.81
CA ARG A 443 -6.32 -28.35 -34.76
C ARG A 443 -6.46 -29.02 -36.13
N SER A 444 -7.05 -28.34 -37.11
CA SER A 444 -7.14 -28.85 -38.49
C SER A 444 -5.83 -28.73 -39.27
N GLY A 445 -4.78 -28.13 -38.70
CA GLY A 445 -3.51 -27.89 -39.38
C GLY A 445 -3.48 -26.57 -40.18
N ARG A 446 -4.53 -25.77 -40.11
CA ARG A 446 -4.60 -24.47 -40.80
C ARG A 446 -3.93 -23.38 -39.97
N VAL A 447 -3.31 -22.42 -40.66
CA VAL A 447 -2.84 -21.16 -40.07
C VAL A 447 -3.67 -20.03 -40.64
N TRP A 448 -4.55 -19.45 -39.84
CA TRP A 448 -5.33 -18.27 -40.20
C TRP A 448 -4.50 -17.01 -40.02
N VAL A 449 -4.66 -16.07 -40.93
CA VAL A 449 -4.07 -14.73 -40.90
C VAL A 449 -5.21 -13.74 -40.85
N VAL A 450 -5.31 -13.01 -39.74
CA VAL A 450 -6.40 -12.07 -39.46
C VAL A 450 -5.82 -10.69 -39.22
N SER A 451 -6.31 -9.69 -39.96
CA SER A 451 -5.97 -8.29 -39.69
C SER A 451 -6.47 -7.91 -38.28
N ALA A 452 -5.59 -7.29 -37.49
CA ALA A 452 -6.00 -6.73 -36.20
C ALA A 452 -6.77 -5.41 -36.33
N ALA A 453 -6.73 -4.79 -37.52
CA ALA A 453 -7.50 -3.60 -37.85
C ALA A 453 -8.87 -3.99 -38.43
N PRO A 454 -9.89 -3.11 -38.33
CA PRO A 454 -11.27 -3.39 -38.77
C PRO A 454 -11.43 -3.67 -40.28
N GLU A 455 -10.40 -3.37 -41.08
CA GLU A 455 -10.35 -3.68 -42.51
C GLU A 455 -10.35 -5.21 -42.69
N ARG A 456 -11.50 -5.76 -43.10
CA ARG A 456 -11.81 -7.20 -43.20
C ARG A 456 -10.92 -7.95 -44.20
N SER A 457 -9.68 -8.23 -43.81
CA SER A 457 -8.83 -9.19 -44.51
C SER A 457 -8.56 -10.37 -43.60
N ARG A 458 -9.15 -11.51 -43.96
CA ARG A 458 -8.85 -12.82 -43.38
C ARG A 458 -8.58 -13.80 -44.50
N HIS A 459 -7.57 -14.63 -44.32
CA HIS A 459 -7.28 -15.75 -45.20
C HIS A 459 -6.51 -16.80 -44.42
N SER A 460 -6.15 -17.90 -45.07
CA SER A 460 -5.30 -18.93 -44.47
C SER A 460 -4.07 -19.17 -45.31
N LEU A 461 -2.99 -19.56 -44.65
CA LEU A 461 -1.85 -20.18 -45.31
C LEU A 461 -2.19 -21.61 -45.74
N HIS A 462 -1.27 -22.28 -46.44
CA HIS A 462 -1.43 -23.68 -46.83
C HIS A 462 -1.69 -24.56 -45.59
N CYS A 463 -2.71 -25.42 -45.68
CA CYS A 463 -3.09 -26.32 -44.59
C CYS A 463 -2.02 -27.41 -44.41
N LEU A 464 -1.52 -27.59 -43.20
CA LEU A 464 -0.62 -28.68 -42.86
C LEU A 464 -1.43 -29.95 -42.62
N SER A 465 -0.77 -31.11 -42.73
CA SER A 465 -1.39 -32.42 -42.49
C SER A 465 -1.65 -32.70 -41.01
N GLU A 466 -1.07 -31.88 -40.13
CA GLU A 466 -1.04 -32.10 -38.68
C GLU A 466 -1.43 -30.81 -37.94
N PRO A 467 -2.01 -30.93 -36.73
CA PRO A 467 -2.35 -29.78 -35.88
C PRO A 467 -1.17 -28.84 -35.65
N VAL A 468 -1.43 -27.52 -35.67
CA VAL A 468 -0.40 -26.48 -35.45
C VAL A 468 -0.27 -26.12 -33.97
N THR A 469 0.69 -26.73 -33.28
CA THR A 469 0.86 -26.64 -31.82
C THR A 469 1.74 -25.47 -31.38
N ALA A 470 2.59 -24.93 -32.24
CA ALA A 470 3.41 -23.75 -31.96
C ALA A 470 3.49 -22.84 -33.18
N LEU A 471 3.52 -21.53 -32.96
CA LEU A 471 3.57 -20.54 -34.04
C LEU A 471 4.47 -19.37 -33.66
N ILE A 472 5.31 -18.91 -34.59
CA ILE A 472 6.07 -17.67 -34.42
C ILE A 472 6.23 -16.93 -35.75
N PHE A 473 6.28 -15.60 -35.67
CA PHE A 473 6.59 -14.72 -36.78
C PHE A 473 7.99 -14.13 -36.63
N VAL A 474 8.77 -14.18 -37.71
CA VAL A 474 10.15 -13.68 -37.77
C VAL A 474 10.24 -12.61 -38.85
N ALA A 475 10.43 -11.36 -38.42
CA ALA A 475 10.58 -10.22 -39.33
C ALA A 475 12.00 -10.14 -39.91
N ALA A 476 12.09 -9.75 -41.20
CA ALA A 476 13.34 -9.37 -41.88
C ALA A 476 14.44 -10.45 -41.85
N TYR A 477 14.05 -11.68 -42.15
CA TYR A 477 14.94 -12.81 -42.33
C TYR A 477 15.42 -12.92 -43.79
N GLN A 478 16.71 -12.70 -44.05
CA GLN A 478 17.26 -12.66 -45.42
C GLN A 478 16.47 -11.74 -46.39
N ASN A 479 16.03 -10.57 -45.90
CA ASN A 479 15.17 -9.61 -46.61
C ASN A 479 13.71 -10.06 -46.88
N ALA A 480 13.24 -11.18 -46.30
CA ALA A 480 11.84 -11.61 -46.32
C ALA A 480 11.32 -11.88 -44.90
N SER A 481 10.01 -11.82 -44.67
CA SER A 481 9.47 -12.25 -43.37
C SER A 481 9.06 -13.72 -43.43
N ALA A 482 9.02 -14.42 -42.30
CA ALA A 482 8.62 -15.82 -42.27
C ALA A 482 7.67 -16.13 -41.10
N VAL A 483 6.71 -17.01 -41.34
CA VAL A 483 5.90 -17.66 -40.30
C VAL A 483 6.42 -19.08 -40.14
N LEU A 484 6.75 -19.46 -38.91
CA LEU A 484 7.17 -20.81 -38.55
C LEU A 484 6.04 -21.49 -37.78
N ALA A 485 5.61 -22.65 -38.28
CA ALA A 485 4.54 -23.43 -37.69
C ALA A 485 5.06 -24.80 -37.26
N GLY A 486 5.08 -25.04 -35.95
CA GLY A 486 5.40 -26.33 -35.36
C GLY A 486 4.15 -27.20 -35.28
N THR A 487 4.28 -28.48 -35.64
CA THR A 487 3.16 -29.43 -35.69
C THR A 487 3.19 -30.46 -34.56
N ALA A 488 2.06 -31.14 -34.37
CA ALA A 488 1.88 -32.19 -33.36
C ALA A 488 2.80 -33.41 -33.54
N ASN A 489 3.30 -33.67 -34.75
CA ASN A 489 4.19 -34.81 -35.05
C ASN A 489 5.68 -34.44 -35.07
N GLY A 490 6.05 -33.21 -34.70
CA GLY A 490 7.45 -32.80 -34.61
C GLY A 490 8.02 -32.30 -35.93
N THR A 491 7.19 -31.71 -36.78
CA THR A 491 7.66 -31.01 -37.98
C THR A 491 7.56 -29.51 -37.81
N LEU A 492 8.47 -28.79 -38.48
CA LEU A 492 8.46 -27.34 -38.55
C LEU A 492 8.26 -26.93 -40.00
N ALA A 493 7.11 -26.33 -40.29
CA ALA A 493 6.81 -25.74 -41.59
C ALA A 493 7.23 -24.27 -41.62
N VAL A 494 7.93 -23.89 -42.69
CA VAL A 494 8.37 -22.52 -42.94
C VAL A 494 7.54 -21.91 -44.07
N PHE A 495 6.80 -20.85 -43.75
CA PHE A 495 6.09 -20.03 -44.73
C PHE A 495 6.85 -18.72 -44.92
N VAL A 496 7.56 -18.57 -46.04
CA VAL A 496 8.17 -17.28 -46.39
C VAL A 496 7.07 -16.36 -46.92
N VAL A 497 6.90 -15.22 -46.27
CA VAL A 497 5.84 -14.26 -46.54
C VAL A 497 6.46 -12.91 -46.94
N ASN A 498 6.23 -12.52 -48.20
CA ASN A 498 6.59 -11.18 -48.69
C ASN A 498 5.59 -10.13 -48.19
N SER A 499 4.33 -10.53 -48.09
CA SER A 499 3.24 -9.79 -47.45
C SER A 499 2.32 -10.78 -46.75
N LEU A 500 1.82 -10.39 -45.58
CA LEU A 500 0.74 -11.11 -44.90
C LEU A 500 -0.63 -10.79 -45.49
N GLU A 501 -0.74 -9.99 -46.56
CA GLU A 501 -2.02 -9.67 -47.21
C GLU A 501 -2.39 -10.68 -48.31
N THR A 502 -1.40 -11.39 -48.85
CA THR A 502 -1.59 -12.27 -50.01
C THR A 502 -1.90 -13.70 -49.59
N PRO A 503 -3.05 -14.28 -49.96
CA PRO A 503 -3.37 -15.67 -49.67
C PRO A 503 -2.45 -16.63 -50.44
N GLY A 504 -2.22 -17.82 -49.87
CA GLY A 504 -1.62 -18.94 -50.61
C GLY A 504 -0.09 -18.99 -50.65
N CYS A 505 0.62 -18.47 -49.64
CA CYS A 505 2.06 -18.73 -49.51
C CYS A 505 2.33 -20.24 -49.39
N VAL A 506 3.09 -20.78 -50.35
CA VAL A 506 3.45 -22.20 -50.41
C VAL A 506 4.49 -22.49 -49.34
N VAL A 507 4.38 -23.64 -48.68
CA VAL A 507 5.36 -24.12 -47.69
C VAL A 507 6.72 -24.23 -48.37
N ASN A 508 7.73 -23.53 -47.86
CA ASN A 508 9.03 -23.46 -48.51
C ASN A 508 9.93 -24.63 -48.08
N THR A 509 9.82 -25.08 -46.82
CA THR A 509 10.57 -26.23 -46.30
C THR A 509 9.86 -26.81 -45.08
N VAL A 510 9.85 -28.15 -44.96
CA VAL A 510 9.40 -28.88 -43.76
C VAL A 510 10.61 -29.58 -43.17
N HIS A 511 10.98 -29.22 -41.94
CA HIS A 511 12.06 -29.90 -41.21
C HIS A 511 11.46 -30.86 -40.19
N GLY A 512 11.95 -32.10 -40.13
CA GLY A 512 11.82 -32.90 -38.92
C GLY A 512 12.64 -32.24 -37.82
N VAL A 513 12.01 -31.86 -36.72
CA VAL A 513 12.65 -31.15 -35.60
C VAL A 513 12.48 -31.94 -34.32
N GLY A 514 13.59 -32.14 -33.61
CA GLY A 514 13.58 -32.85 -32.33
C GLY A 514 13.22 -34.33 -32.45
N SER A 515 12.29 -34.79 -31.60
CA SER A 515 11.92 -36.21 -31.48
C SER A 515 10.74 -36.57 -32.40
N PRO A 516 10.90 -37.52 -33.35
CA PRO A 516 9.83 -37.94 -34.24
C PRO A 516 8.57 -38.36 -33.47
N GLY A 517 7.40 -37.82 -33.86
CA GLY A 517 6.12 -38.15 -33.23
C GLY A 517 5.83 -37.42 -31.91
N ARG A 518 6.68 -36.46 -31.51
CA ARG A 518 6.40 -35.55 -30.38
C ARG A 518 6.05 -34.15 -30.90
N PRO A 519 5.15 -33.41 -30.24
CA PRO A 519 4.74 -32.08 -30.70
C PRO A 519 5.85 -31.06 -30.54
N VAL A 520 5.91 -30.10 -31.46
CA VAL A 520 6.63 -28.84 -31.22
C VAL A 520 5.78 -27.99 -30.27
N THR A 521 6.27 -27.73 -29.06
CA THR A 521 5.46 -27.13 -27.98
C THR A 521 5.63 -25.62 -27.86
N CYS A 522 6.81 -25.09 -28.17
CA CYS A 522 7.06 -23.66 -28.15
C CYS A 522 8.14 -23.24 -29.15
N LEU A 523 8.02 -22.01 -29.65
CA LEU A 523 8.99 -21.34 -30.51
C LEU A 523 9.26 -19.93 -29.94
N THR A 524 10.50 -19.47 -29.98
CA THR A 524 10.90 -18.12 -29.50
C THR A 524 12.14 -17.61 -30.23
N VAL A 525 12.44 -16.32 -30.11
CA VAL A 525 13.63 -15.70 -30.71
C VAL A 525 14.55 -15.19 -29.61
N ALA A 526 15.86 -15.42 -29.75
CA ALA A 526 16.84 -14.89 -28.81
C ALA A 526 16.90 -13.34 -28.90
N PRO A 527 16.89 -12.61 -27.77
CA PRO A 527 16.86 -11.15 -27.74
C PRO A 527 18.20 -10.46 -28.07
N SER A 528 19.27 -11.16 -28.43
CA SER A 528 20.61 -10.57 -28.57
C SER A 528 21.01 -10.18 -30.00
N ALA A 529 21.38 -8.90 -30.15
CA ALA A 529 22.10 -8.22 -31.25
C ALA A 529 21.50 -8.28 -32.69
N PRO A 530 21.61 -7.21 -33.51
CA PRO A 530 20.88 -7.09 -34.77
C PRO A 530 21.25 -8.08 -35.88
N LEU A 531 22.32 -8.87 -35.71
CA LEU A 531 22.93 -9.68 -36.77
C LEU A 531 22.71 -11.20 -36.62
N ASP A 532 22.17 -11.68 -35.49
CA ASP A 532 22.07 -13.13 -35.22
C ASP A 532 20.73 -13.51 -34.56
N ARG A 533 19.63 -13.27 -35.28
CA ARG A 533 18.26 -13.64 -34.87
C ARG A 533 18.07 -15.16 -34.93
N THR A 534 18.67 -15.87 -33.98
CA THR A 534 18.51 -17.31 -33.83
C THR A 534 17.11 -17.62 -33.31
N VAL A 535 16.35 -18.42 -34.05
CA VAL A 535 15.07 -18.97 -33.59
C VAL A 535 15.33 -20.24 -32.80
N TRP A 536 14.70 -20.35 -31.64
CA TRP A 536 14.76 -21.52 -30.78
C TRP A 536 13.39 -22.17 -30.69
N GLY A 537 13.37 -23.49 -30.57
CA GLY A 537 12.15 -24.26 -30.36
C GLY A 537 12.35 -25.44 -29.43
N ALA A 538 11.24 -25.99 -28.96
CA ALA A 538 11.23 -27.22 -28.18
C ALA A 538 10.30 -28.26 -28.83
N CYS A 539 10.74 -29.51 -28.85
CA CYS A 539 9.98 -30.66 -29.31
C CYS A 539 10.21 -31.83 -28.35
N GLY A 540 9.18 -32.19 -27.58
CA GLY A 540 9.31 -33.15 -26.48
C GLY A 540 10.35 -32.70 -25.45
N THR A 541 11.39 -33.51 -25.22
CA THR A 541 12.51 -33.24 -24.29
C THR A 541 13.73 -32.60 -24.98
N GLN A 542 13.60 -32.20 -26.24
CA GLN A 542 14.70 -31.63 -27.01
C GLN A 542 14.45 -30.17 -27.33
N LEU A 543 15.48 -29.35 -27.15
CA LEU A 543 15.55 -28.00 -27.67
C LEU A 543 16.27 -28.02 -29.00
N PHE A 544 15.84 -27.19 -29.93
CA PHE A 544 16.55 -26.98 -31.19
C PHE A 544 16.73 -25.48 -31.45
N ALA A 545 17.80 -25.14 -32.16
CA ALA A 545 18.06 -23.80 -32.66
C ALA A 545 18.18 -23.84 -34.18
N LEU A 546 17.57 -22.87 -34.85
CA LEU A 546 17.66 -22.70 -36.29
C LEU A 546 18.81 -21.77 -36.64
N SER A 547 19.57 -22.12 -37.68
CA SER A 547 20.54 -21.26 -38.34
C SER A 547 19.85 -20.07 -39.02
N ASN A 548 20.66 -19.12 -39.49
CA ASN A 548 20.26 -18.04 -40.39
C ASN A 548 19.82 -18.51 -41.79
N ASN A 549 19.70 -19.82 -42.05
CA ASN A 549 19.01 -20.41 -43.22
C ASN A 549 17.76 -21.25 -42.86
N LEU A 550 17.24 -21.16 -41.63
CA LEU A 550 16.06 -21.86 -41.08
C LEU A 550 16.23 -23.38 -41.00
N GLN A 551 17.45 -23.85 -41.21
CA GLN A 551 17.83 -25.23 -40.96
C GLN A 551 18.23 -25.42 -39.50
N VAL A 552 17.94 -26.60 -38.96
CA VAL A 552 18.34 -26.97 -37.60
C VAL A 552 19.87 -26.93 -37.49
N ALA A 553 20.38 -25.98 -36.70
CA ALA A 553 21.80 -25.79 -36.47
C ALA A 553 22.27 -26.54 -35.21
N LYS A 554 21.40 -26.67 -34.22
CA LYS A 554 21.74 -27.23 -32.91
C LYS A 554 20.54 -27.96 -32.33
N VAL A 555 20.81 -29.07 -31.65
CA VAL A 555 19.84 -29.81 -30.83
C VAL A 555 20.46 -30.04 -29.44
N ILE A 556 19.67 -29.88 -28.38
CA ILE A 556 20.08 -30.02 -26.99
C ILE A 556 19.05 -30.90 -26.27
N GLU A 557 19.50 -31.95 -25.60
CA GLU A 557 18.65 -32.77 -24.73
C GLU A 557 18.51 -32.11 -23.35
N THR A 558 17.28 -32.02 -22.84
CA THR A 558 17.00 -31.42 -21.52
C THR A 558 16.97 -32.44 -20.38
N THR A 559 17.23 -33.72 -20.64
CA THR A 559 17.26 -34.77 -19.62
C THR A 559 18.36 -34.50 -18.59
N PRO A 560 18.04 -34.40 -17.29
CA PRO A 560 19.04 -34.12 -16.28
C PRO A 560 19.92 -35.36 -16.08
N MET A 561 21.20 -35.26 -16.40
CA MET A 561 22.21 -36.16 -15.84
C MET A 561 22.25 -35.96 -14.31
N GLY A 562 21.51 -36.78 -13.57
CA GLY A 562 21.78 -37.02 -12.15
C GLY A 562 21.17 -36.09 -11.09
N ARG A 563 20.09 -35.34 -11.34
CA ARG A 563 19.38 -34.59 -10.26
C ARG A 563 18.16 -35.36 -9.73
N ARG A 564 18.17 -35.67 -8.41
CA ARG A 564 17.00 -36.20 -7.68
C ARG A 564 15.84 -35.19 -7.73
N GLY A 565 14.73 -35.57 -8.35
CA GLY A 565 13.47 -34.81 -8.33
C GLY A 565 12.86 -34.49 -9.70
N ALA A 566 13.58 -34.70 -10.82
CA ALA A 566 12.99 -34.53 -12.15
C ALA A 566 12.22 -35.79 -12.56
N VAL A 567 10.98 -35.63 -13.04
CA VAL A 567 10.21 -36.71 -13.65
C VAL A 567 10.89 -37.06 -14.98
N PRO A 568 11.39 -38.30 -15.17
CA PRO A 568 12.02 -38.69 -16.44
C PRO A 568 11.01 -38.60 -17.58
N GLY A 569 11.32 -37.82 -18.63
CA GLY A 569 10.55 -37.80 -19.88
C GLY A 569 9.43 -36.74 -19.98
N SER A 570 9.38 -35.75 -19.09
CA SER A 570 8.43 -34.63 -19.22
C SER A 570 8.80 -33.71 -20.40
N SER A 571 7.79 -33.39 -21.24
CA SER A 571 7.99 -32.49 -22.38
C SER A 571 8.21 -31.05 -21.91
N VAL A 572 9.07 -30.31 -22.60
CA VAL A 572 9.22 -28.87 -22.39
C VAL A 572 7.92 -28.19 -22.82
N ALA A 573 7.29 -27.44 -21.91
CA ALA A 573 6.04 -26.73 -22.15
C ALA A 573 6.30 -25.30 -22.66
N CYS A 574 7.28 -24.60 -22.09
CA CYS A 574 7.65 -23.26 -22.53
C CYS A 574 9.15 -22.97 -22.32
N MET A 575 9.65 -21.94 -23.01
CA MET A 575 11.06 -21.58 -23.01
C MET A 575 11.25 -20.06 -23.07
N ALA A 576 12.26 -19.57 -22.36
CA ALA A 576 12.77 -18.21 -22.47
C ALA A 576 14.28 -18.24 -22.78
N VAL A 577 14.71 -17.44 -23.76
CA VAL A 577 16.10 -17.40 -24.21
C VAL A 577 16.69 -16.02 -23.93
N GLY A 578 17.85 -15.99 -23.27
CA GLY A 578 18.66 -14.79 -23.04
C GLY A 578 20.15 -15.15 -23.10
N LYS A 579 20.94 -14.69 -22.11
CA LYS A 579 22.32 -15.22 -21.93
C LYS A 579 22.34 -16.71 -21.57
N GLN A 580 21.24 -17.21 -21.03
CA GLN A 580 20.98 -18.61 -20.69
C GLN A 580 19.61 -18.99 -21.26
N VAL A 581 19.37 -20.29 -21.44
CA VAL A 581 18.08 -20.84 -21.86
C VAL A 581 17.36 -21.41 -20.64
N PHE A 582 16.17 -20.90 -20.36
CA PHE A 582 15.31 -21.35 -19.28
C PHE A 582 14.14 -22.12 -19.87
N THR A 583 13.82 -23.28 -19.31
CA THR A 583 12.72 -24.16 -19.77
C THR A 583 11.83 -24.54 -18.60
N ALA A 584 10.52 -24.59 -18.82
CA ALA A 584 9.58 -25.24 -17.92
C ALA A 584 9.04 -26.52 -18.55
N THR A 585 8.78 -27.55 -17.75
CA THR A 585 8.24 -28.84 -18.21
C THR A 585 6.82 -29.05 -17.69
N GLU A 586 6.02 -29.87 -18.37
CA GLU A 586 4.68 -30.23 -17.88
C GLU A 586 4.74 -30.81 -16.45
N GLY A 587 4.01 -30.21 -15.52
CA GLY A 587 3.89 -30.68 -14.12
C GLY A 587 4.78 -29.96 -13.09
N THR A 588 5.54 -28.94 -13.50
CA THR A 588 6.36 -28.07 -12.63
C THR A 588 6.14 -26.61 -12.99
#